data_AF-A0AA87AN69-F1
#
_entry.id   AF-A0AA87AN69-F1
#
_cell.length_a   1.000
_cell.length_b   1.000
_cell.length_c   1.000
_cell.angle_alpha   90.00
_cell.angle_beta   90.00
_cell.angle_gamma   90.00
#
_symmetry.space_group_name_H-M   'P 1'
#
loop_
_entity.id
_entity.type
_entity.pdbx_description
1 polymer ?
#
loop_
_entity_poly.entity_id
_entity_poly.type
_entity_poly.pdbx_seq_one_letter_code
_entity_poly.pdbx_strand_id
1 'polypeptide(L)' 'MNCHFFIKENNGLYRKLEQFHLQRTYEINDVLGEIQNIGFKVKDYFCDFDKNNKNYSESDRIIFILEK' A
#
# COMPACT_ATOMS: atom_id res chain seq x y z
N MET A 1 11.75 -3.87 4.26
CA MET A 1 12.36 -2.82 3.41
C MET A 1 13.28 -1.98 4.29
N ASN A 2 14.56 -1.88 3.90
CA ASN A 2 15.52 -1.00 4.55
C ASN A 2 15.53 0.34 3.81
N CYS A 3 15.21 1.41 4.51
CA CYS A 3 15.21 2.75 3.97
C CYS A 3 16.39 3.54 4.54
N HIS A 4 17.22 4.07 3.64
CA HIS A 4 18.36 4.91 4.00
C HIS A 4 18.07 6.35 3.57
N PHE A 5 18.15 7.28 4.51
CA PHE A 5 17.98 8.71 4.27
C PHE A 5 19.22 9.47 4.70
N PHE A 6 19.53 10.55 4.00
CA PHE A 6 20.60 11.47 4.36
C PHE A 6 20.00 12.85 4.59
N ILE A 7 20.06 13.33 5.84
CA ILE A 7 19.53 14.65 6.22
C ILE A 7 20.69 15.63 6.27
N LYS A 8 20.60 16.73 5.51
CA LYS A 8 21.57 17.82 5.56
C LYS A 8 21.40 18.60 6.86
N GLU A 9 22.49 18.74 7.60
CA GLU A 9 22.54 19.48 8.86
C GLU A 9 23.12 20.89 8.63
N ASN A 10 22.90 21.79 9.58
CA ASN A 10 23.30 23.21 9.48
C ASN A 10 24.82 23.41 9.35
N ASN A 11 25.62 22.42 9.74
CA ASN A 11 27.08 22.43 9.59
C ASN A 11 27.57 22.01 8.19
N GLY A 12 26.64 21.81 7.24
CA GLY A 12 26.96 21.40 5.87
C GLY A 12 27.25 19.90 5.70
N LEU A 13 27.22 19.11 6.77
CA LEU A 13 27.37 17.66 6.74
C LEU A 13 26.01 16.97 6.65
N TYR A 14 26.02 15.65 6.41
CA TYR A 14 24.81 14.84 6.36
C TYR A 14 24.79 13.81 7.50
N ARG A 15 23.63 13.64 8.13
CA ARG A 15 23.36 12.55 9.06
C ARG A 15 22.63 11.43 8.35
N LYS A 16 23.16 10.21 8.44
CA LYS A 16 22.51 8.99 7.94
C LYS A 16 21.40 8.56 8.91
N LEU A 17 20.22 8.30 8.37
CA LEU A 17 19.12 7.64 9.06
C LEU A 17 18.86 6.30 8.38
N GLU A 18 18.83 5.24 9.17
CA GLU A 18 18.45 3.91 8.74
C GLU A 18 17.15 3.52 9.43
N GLN A 19 16.17 3.09 8.64
CA GLN A 19 14.90 2.60 9.15
C GLN A 19 14.56 1.26 8.52
N PHE A 20 14.08 0.34 9.36
CA PHE A 20 13.54 -0.94 8.92
C PHE A 20 12.01 -0.91 8.99
N HIS A 21 11.37 -1.16 7.85
CA HIS A 21 9.92 -1.24 7.73
C HIS A 21 9.53 -2.64 7.25
N LEU A 22 8.65 -3.32 7.97
CA LEU A 22 8.07 -4.59 7.53
C LEU A 22 6.71 -4.34 6.90
N GLN A 23 6.54 -4.78 5.66
CA GLN A 23 5.26 -4.81 4.98
C GLN A 23 5.01 -6.23 4.51
N ARG A 24 3.74 -6.66 4.61
CA ARG A 24 3.28 -7.92 4.07
C ARG A 24 2.18 -7.62 3.06
N THR A 25 2.38 -8.06 1.83
CA THR A 25 1.33 -8.09 0.82
C THR A 25 0.56 -9.41 0.95
N TYR A 26 -0.71 -9.36 0.61
CA TYR A 26 -1.59 -10.52 0.53
C TYR A 26 -2.06 -10.65 -0.91
N GLU A 27 -2.33 -11.88 -1.35
CA GLU A 27 -2.99 -12.10 -2.62
C GLU A 27 -4.39 -11.46 -2.59
N ILE A 28 -4.84 -10.95 -3.73
CA ILE A 28 -6.12 -10.23 -3.79
C ILE A 28 -7.29 -11.11 -3.31
N ASN A 29 -7.26 -12.41 -3.62
CA ASN A 29 -8.30 -13.35 -3.21
C ASN A 29 -8.38 -13.54 -1.70
N ASP A 30 -7.24 -13.49 -1.00
CA ASP A 30 -7.20 -13.57 0.46
C ASP A 30 -7.83 -12.31 1.08
N VAL A 31 -7.52 -11.14 0.53
CA VAL A 31 -8.10 -9.86 0.97
C VAL A 31 -9.61 -9.85 0.76
N LEU A 32 -10.09 -10.30 -0.40
CA LEU A 32 -11.51 -10.37 -0.73
C LEU A 32 -12.26 -11.35 0.18
N GLY A 33 -11.66 -12.51 0.49
CA GLY A 33 -12.21 -13.49 1.42
C GLY A 33 -12.36 -12.90 2.83
N GLU A 34 -11.33 -12.21 3.32
CA GLU A 34 -11.38 -11.58 4.64
C GLU A 34 -12.42 -10.45 4.72
N ILE A 35 -12.56 -9.63 3.66
CA ILE A 35 -13.60 -8.59 3.58
C ILE A 35 -15.00 -9.19 3.75
N GLN A 36 -15.27 -10.32 3.09
CA GLN A 36 -16.54 -11.04 3.24
C GLN A 36 -16.69 -11.63 4.63
N ASN A 37 -15.64 -12.23 5.19
CA ASN A 37 -15.65 -12.83 6.54
C ASN A 37 -16.02 -11.81 7.63
N ILE A 38 -15.60 -10.55 7.48
CA ILE A 38 -15.94 -9.47 8.43
C ILE A 38 -17.31 -8.81 8.15
N GLY A 39 -18.07 -9.33 7.17
CA GLY A 39 -19.43 -8.89 6.88
C GLY A 39 -19.55 -7.64 6.00
N PHE A 40 -18.49 -7.26 5.29
CA PHE A 40 -18.53 -6.18 4.30
C PHE A 40 -18.67 -6.74 2.88
N LYS A 41 -19.19 -5.91 1.97
CA LYS A 41 -19.21 -6.19 0.53
C LYS A 41 -18.25 -5.25 -0.18
N VAL A 42 -17.57 -5.76 -1.19
CA VAL A 42 -16.78 -4.94 -2.10
C VAL A 42 -17.72 -4.28 -3.10
N LYS A 43 -17.98 -2.99 -2.89
CA LYS A 43 -18.82 -2.19 -3.79
C LYS A 43 -18.08 -1.89 -5.09
N ASP A 44 -16.80 -1.54 -4.97
CA ASP A 44 -15.91 -1.27 -6.10
C ASP A 44 -14.45 -1.37 -5.66
N TYR A 45 -13.52 -1.42 -6.62
CA TYR A 45 -12.09 -1.27 -6.37
C TYR A 45 -11.43 -0.56 -7.54
N PHE A 46 -10.31 0.11 -7.33
CA PHE A 46 -9.55 0.73 -8.43
C PHE A 46 -8.07 0.78 -8.10
N CYS A 47 -7.24 0.94 -9.12
CA CYS A 47 -5.80 0.83 -8.99
C CYS A 47 -5.09 2.15 -9.30
N ASP A 48 -3.95 2.39 -8.64
CA ASP A 48 -3.05 3.54 -8.86
C ASP A 48 -3.75 4.91 -8.89
N PHE A 49 -4.83 5.05 -8.11
CA PHE A 49 -5.68 6.25 -8.03
C PHE A 49 -6.44 6.62 -9.30
N ASP A 50 -6.48 5.75 -10.31
CA ASP A 50 -7.37 5.89 -11.47
C ASP A 50 -8.62 5.03 -11.25
N LYS A 51 -9.78 5.67 -11.08
CA LYS A 51 -11.07 4.99 -10.84
C LYS A 51 -11.48 4.03 -11.96
N ASN A 52 -10.95 4.23 -13.16
CA ASN A 52 -11.23 3.37 -14.31
C ASN A 52 -10.24 2.21 -14.42
N ASN A 53 -9.10 2.27 -13.73
CA ASN A 53 -8.10 1.21 -13.75
C ASN A 53 -8.50 0.05 -12.82
N LYS A 54 -8.76 -1.11 -13.41
CA LYS A 54 -9.07 -2.37 -12.71
C LYS A 54 -7.94 -3.42 -12.84
N ASN A 55 -6.80 -3.06 -13.44
CA ASN A 55 -5.70 -3.98 -13.70
C ASN A 55 -4.80 -4.13 -12.45
N TYR A 56 -5.29 -4.84 -11.45
CA TYR A 56 -4.54 -5.06 -10.22
C TYR A 56 -3.27 -5.91 -10.40
N SER A 57 -3.12 -6.67 -11.49
CA SER A 57 -1.92 -7.49 -11.76
C SER A 57 -0.69 -6.69 -12.16
N GLU A 58 -0.89 -5.49 -12.70
CA GLU A 58 0.19 -4.61 -13.17
C GLU A 58 0.27 -3.30 -12.38
N SER A 59 -0.50 -3.19 -11.29
CA SER A 59 -0.59 -1.99 -10.47
C SER A 59 0.16 -2.13 -9.16
N ASP A 60 0.73 -1.01 -8.71
CA ASP A 60 1.44 -0.93 -7.43
C ASP A 60 0.48 -0.82 -6.23
N ARG A 61 -0.72 -0.27 -6.47
CA ARG A 61 -1.70 -0.02 -5.41
C ARG A 61 -3.11 -0.38 -5.82
N ILE A 62 -3.79 -1.14 -4.97
CA ILE A 62 -5.22 -1.44 -5.08
C ILE A 62 -5.96 -0.69 -3.95
N ILE A 63 -7.08 -0.06 -4.29
CA ILE A 63 -7.93 0.69 -3.37
C ILE A 63 -9.32 0.07 -3.41
N PHE A 64 -9.80 -0.42 -2.26
CA PHE A 64 -11.13 -1.04 -2.13
C PHE A 64 -12.14 -0.03 -1.58
N ILE A 65 -13.34 0.01 -2.19
CA ILE A 65 -14.50 0.72 -1.69
C ILE A 65 -15.46 -0.32 -1.12
N LEU A 66 -15.67 -0.29 0.19
CA LEU A 66 -16.51 -1.24 0.90
C LEU A 66 -17.87 -0.63 1.24
N GLU A 67 -18.90 -1.47 1.25
CA GLU A 67 -20.21 -1.16 1.82
C GLU A 67 -20.58 -2.19 2.90
N LYS A 68 -21.31 -1.73 3.92
CA LYS A 68 -21.78 -2.56 5.03
C LYS A 68 -23.11 -3.21 4.70
#